data_AF-A0A536P7M9-F1
#
_entry.id   AF-A0A536P7M9-F1
#
_cell.length_a   1.000
_cell.length_b   1.000
_cell.length_c   1.000
_cell.angle_alpha   90.00
_cell.angle_beta   90.00
_cell.angle_gamma   90.00
#
_symmetry.space_group_name_H-M   'P 1'
#
loop_
_entity.id
_entity.type
_entity.pdbx_description
1 polymer ?
#
loop_
_entity_poly.entity_id
_entity_poly.type
_entity_poly.pdbx_seq_one_letter_code
_entity_poly.pdbx_strand_id
1 'polypeptide(L)'
;MLLALALVTRQTETPPEAHVVPLSEALDGSTFALAVPTAWLGTPAIGVRPRDRIDLIAVRPGDRASGYPVAYDLRVMSSDDRALIVQIDEASAIAVALARSSGMLLVPLLQSAR
;
A
#
# COMPACT_ATOMS: atom_id res chain seq x y z
N MET A 1 -35.02 -17.55 45.96
CA MET A 1 -34.01 -17.63 44.88
C MET A 1 -33.92 -16.24 44.25
N LEU A 2 -32.95 -15.43 44.66
CA LEU A 2 -32.79 -14.03 44.22
C LEU A 2 -31.80 -13.99 43.04
N LEU A 3 -32.24 -13.50 41.88
CA LEU A 3 -31.43 -13.33 40.69
C LEU A 3 -30.85 -11.90 40.70
N ALA A 4 -29.54 -11.76 40.90
CA ALA A 4 -28.85 -10.47 40.81
C ALA A 4 -28.53 -10.18 39.34
N LEU A 5 -29.13 -9.11 38.80
CA LEU A 5 -28.88 -8.63 37.44
C LEU A 5 -27.64 -7.71 37.46
N ALA A 6 -26.51 -8.17 36.94
CA ALA A 6 -25.30 -7.36 36.81
C ALA A 6 -25.39 -6.48 35.55
N LEU A 7 -25.52 -5.17 35.73
CA LEU A 7 -25.39 -4.18 34.66
C LEU A 7 -23.91 -4.09 34.25
N VAL A 8 -23.57 -4.65 33.08
CA VAL A 8 -22.27 -4.41 32.45
C VAL A 8 -22.32 -3.03 31.79
N THR A 9 -21.65 -2.04 32.40
CA THR A 9 -21.39 -0.75 31.77
C THR A 9 -20.34 -0.95 30.67
N ARG A 10 -20.75 -0.93 29.41
CA ARG A 10 -19.80 -0.80 28.29
C ARG A 10 -19.16 0.58 28.38
N GLN A 11 -17.92 0.67 28.83
CA GLN A 11 -17.11 1.87 28.66
C GLN A 11 -16.84 2.01 27.17
N THR A 12 -17.33 3.09 26.57
CA THR A 12 -16.98 3.48 25.21
C THR A 12 -15.53 3.97 25.27
N GLU A 13 -14.59 3.11 24.87
CA GLU A 13 -13.20 3.51 24.71
C GLU A 13 -13.14 4.45 23.50
N THR A 14 -12.98 5.75 23.77
CA THR A 14 -12.76 6.74 22.71
C THR A 14 -11.43 6.36 22.03
N PRO A 15 -11.43 6.03 20.72
CA PRO A 15 -10.19 5.72 20.04
C PRO A 15 -9.21 6.89 20.21
N PRO A 16 -7.91 6.62 20.46
CA PRO A 16 -6.93 7.69 20.50
C PRO A 16 -7.02 8.50 19.22
N GLU A 17 -7.06 9.83 19.35
CA GLU A 17 -7.10 10.76 18.24
C GLU A 17 -5.96 10.40 17.28
N ALA A 18 -6.31 9.92 16.09
CA ALA A 18 -5.32 9.55 15.09
C ALA A 18 -4.55 10.82 14.74
N HIS A 19 -3.27 10.90 15.12
CA HIS A 19 -2.40 11.99 14.70
C HIS A 19 -2.29 11.95 13.17
N VAL A 20 -3.01 12.85 12.51
CA VAL A 20 -2.97 13.02 11.05
C VAL A 20 -1.72 13.84 10.73
N VAL A 21 -0.70 13.18 10.20
CA VAL A 21 0.49 13.87 9.66
C VAL A 21 0.11 14.46 8.30
N PRO A 22 0.31 15.77 8.05
CA PRO A 22 0.11 16.37 6.74
C PRO A 22 0.92 15.63 5.67
N LEU A 23 0.33 15.42 4.49
CA LEU A 23 1.00 14.68 3.41
C LEU A 23 2.33 15.31 3.01
N SER A 24 2.42 16.64 3.04
CA SER A 24 3.65 17.39 2.77
C SER A 24 4.78 17.10 3.76
N GLU A 25 4.45 16.71 5.00
CA GLU A 25 5.43 16.33 6.03
C GLU A 25 5.79 14.84 5.97
N ALA A 26 4.89 14.01 5.43
CA ALA A 26 5.07 12.57 5.33
C ALA A 26 5.89 12.11 4.10
N LEU A 27 6.10 13.00 3.13
CA LEU A 27 6.85 12.74 1.89
C LEU A 27 8.28 13.27 2.00
N ASP A 28 9.22 12.55 1.41
CA ASP A 28 10.57 13.08 1.24
C ASP A 28 10.60 14.10 0.08
N GLY A 29 11.62 14.96 0.03
CA GLY A 29 11.75 15.97 -1.01
C GLY A 29 11.70 15.38 -2.43
N SER A 30 10.99 16.06 -3.33
CA SER A 30 10.83 15.66 -4.75
C SER A 30 10.14 14.31 -4.99
N THR A 31 9.30 13.86 -4.06
CA THR A 31 8.48 12.64 -4.22
C THR A 31 6.99 12.93 -4.12
N PHE A 32 6.19 11.95 -4.53
CA PHE A 32 4.73 12.00 -4.53
C PHE A 32 4.17 10.77 -3.82
N ALA A 33 2.94 10.89 -3.31
CA ALA A 33 2.16 9.72 -2.92
C ALA A 33 1.37 9.21 -4.13
N LEU A 34 1.57 7.95 -4.50
CA LEU A 34 0.79 7.27 -5.52
C LEU A 34 -0.10 6.21 -4.87
N ALA A 35 -1.40 6.34 -5.09
CA ALA A 35 -2.34 5.26 -4.81
C ALA A 35 -2.31 4.26 -5.96
N VAL A 36 -1.85 3.04 -5.68
CA VAL A 36 -1.91 1.90 -6.60
C VAL A 36 -3.14 1.06 -6.21
N PRO A 37 -4.25 1.12 -6.98
CA PRO A 37 -5.45 0.33 -6.69
C PRO A 37 -5.13 -1.17 -6.55
N THR A 38 -5.83 -1.90 -5.69
CA THR A 38 -5.64 -3.36 -5.56
C THR A 38 -6.06 -4.10 -6.82
N ALA A 39 -7.06 -3.59 -7.55
CA ALA A 39 -7.40 -4.05 -8.90
C ALA A 39 -6.25 -3.84 -9.90
N TRP A 40 -5.24 -3.04 -9.53
CA TRP A 40 -4.06 -2.87 -10.34
C TRP A 40 -3.00 -3.98 -10.17
N LEU A 41 -3.16 -4.80 -9.14
CA LEU A 41 -2.16 -5.75 -8.75
C LEU A 41 -2.39 -7.12 -9.40
N GLY A 42 -1.29 -7.76 -9.81
CA GLY A 42 -1.30 -9.16 -10.27
C GLY A 42 -1.28 -10.16 -9.11
N THR A 43 -0.89 -9.69 -7.92
CA THR A 43 -0.89 -10.46 -6.68
C THR A 43 -1.35 -9.57 -5.52
N PRO A 44 -2.01 -10.12 -4.49
CA PRO A 44 -2.36 -9.34 -3.31
C PRO A 44 -1.11 -8.82 -2.58
N ALA A 45 -1.14 -7.57 -2.12
CA ALA A 45 -0.10 -6.98 -1.25
C ALA A 45 -0.31 -7.35 0.23
N ILE A 46 -0.68 -8.61 0.52
CA ILE A 46 -1.01 -9.05 1.88
C ILE A 46 0.24 -9.02 2.76
N GLY A 47 0.11 -8.47 3.96
CA GLY A 47 1.17 -8.43 4.97
C GLY A 47 2.12 -7.24 4.84
N VAL A 48 1.99 -6.44 3.79
CA VAL A 48 2.75 -5.19 3.61
C VAL A 48 2.32 -4.17 4.67
N ARG A 49 3.30 -3.56 5.34
CA ARG A 49 3.13 -2.58 6.41
C ARG A 49 3.66 -1.20 6.01
N PRO A 50 3.13 -0.12 6.61
CA PRO A 50 3.77 1.19 6.49
C PRO A 50 5.25 1.12 6.83
N ARG A 51 6.08 1.81 6.04
CA ARG A 51 7.55 1.84 6.04
C ARG A 51 8.26 0.64 5.42
N ASP A 52 7.55 -0.40 5.00
CA ASP A 52 8.15 -1.46 4.17
C ASP A 52 8.70 -0.88 2.86
N ARG A 53 9.73 -1.54 2.31
CA ARG A 53 10.27 -1.24 0.99
C ARG A 53 9.83 -2.29 0.00
N ILE A 54 9.38 -1.84 -1.16
CA ILE A 54 8.93 -2.74 -2.23
C ILE A 54 9.49 -2.32 -3.59
N ASP A 55 9.60 -3.28 -4.49
CA ASP A 55 9.73 -3.03 -5.92
C ASP A 55 8.41 -3.32 -6.62
N LEU A 56 8.16 -2.67 -7.76
CA LEU A 56 7.03 -2.97 -8.64
C LEU A 56 7.52 -3.56 -9.95
N ILE A 57 7.06 -4.76 -10.24
CA ILE A 57 7.28 -5.44 -11.53
C ILE A 57 5.98 -5.41 -12.33
N ALA A 58 6.04 -5.00 -13.59
CA ALA A 58 4.92 -5.15 -14.52
C ALA A 58 4.96 -6.52 -15.19
N VAL A 59 3.82 -7.19 -15.22
CA VAL A 59 3.63 -8.49 -15.87
C VAL A 59 2.45 -8.43 -16.83
N ARG A 60 2.57 -9.11 -17.97
CA ARG A 60 1.44 -9.26 -18.90
C ARG A 60 0.51 -10.37 -18.40
N PRO A 61 -0.81 -10.13 -18.28
CA PRO A 61 -1.76 -11.19 -17.93
C PRO A 61 -1.59 -12.42 -18.82
N GLY A 62 -1.47 -13.60 -18.21
CA GLY A 62 -1.33 -14.87 -18.92
C GLY A 62 0.10 -15.22 -19.38
N ASP A 63 1.05 -14.30 -19.27
CA ASP A 63 2.48 -14.60 -19.48
C ASP A 63 3.06 -15.17 -18.18
N ARG A 64 3.82 -16.27 -18.28
CA ARG A 64 4.29 -17.05 -17.13
C ARG A 64 5.72 -16.77 -16.70
N ALA A 65 6.47 -15.89 -17.37
CA ALA A 65 7.87 -15.68 -16.99
C ALA A 65 8.52 -14.35 -17.39
N SER A 66 7.79 -13.40 -18.00
CA SER A 66 8.36 -12.09 -18.33
C SER A 66 7.80 -11.00 -17.41
N GLY A 67 8.70 -10.43 -16.59
CA GLY A 67 8.41 -9.30 -15.74
C GLY A 67 9.35 -8.15 -16.08
N TYR A 68 8.80 -6.94 -16.24
CA TYR A 68 9.57 -5.74 -16.50
C TYR A 68 9.63 -4.92 -15.23
N PRO A 69 10.82 -4.56 -14.73
CA PRO A 69 10.92 -3.68 -13.59
C PRO A 69 10.39 -2.29 -13.95
N VAL A 70 9.59 -1.71 -13.06
CA VAL A 70 8.92 -0.42 -13.30
C VAL A 70 9.37 0.62 -12.30
N ALA A 71 9.45 0.24 -11.03
CA ALA A 71 9.83 1.12 -9.94
C ALA A 71 10.50 0.30 -8.83
N TYR A 72 11.44 0.91 -8.13
CA TYR A 72 12.27 0.26 -7.13
C TYR A 72 12.31 1.04 -5.82
N ASP A 73 12.58 0.35 -4.71
CA ASP A 73 12.77 0.94 -3.37
C ASP A 73 11.64 1.90 -2.94
N LEU A 74 10.40 1.56 -3.31
CA LEU A 74 9.25 2.35 -2.95
C LEU A 74 8.94 2.19 -1.45
N ARG A 75 8.81 3.31 -0.74
CA ARG A 75 8.37 3.30 0.65
C ARG A 75 6.86 3.15 0.70
N VAL A 76 6.37 2.14 1.39
CA VAL A 76 4.94 2.00 1.65
C VAL A 76 4.52 3.03 2.69
N MET A 77 3.51 3.83 2.36
CA MET A 77 2.92 4.81 3.29
C MET A 77 1.70 4.22 3.99
N SER A 78 0.88 3.47 3.26
CA SER A 78 -0.31 2.78 3.77
C SER A 78 -0.72 1.65 2.83
N SER A 79 -1.48 0.69 3.32
CA SER A 79 -2.05 -0.39 2.53
C SER A 79 -3.40 -0.79 3.12
N ASP A 80 -4.42 -0.86 2.27
CA ASP A 80 -5.74 -1.38 2.61
C ASP A 80 -6.30 -2.24 1.45
N ASP A 81 -7.54 -2.71 1.58
CA ASP A 81 -8.17 -3.59 0.59
C ASP A 81 -8.43 -2.89 -0.77
N ARG A 82 -8.35 -1.55 -0.82
CA ARG A 82 -8.64 -0.75 -2.02
C ARG A 82 -7.38 -0.29 -2.72
N ALA A 83 -6.33 0.07 -1.98
CA ALA A 83 -5.10 0.57 -2.56
C ALA A 83 -3.87 0.34 -1.68
N LEU A 84 -2.74 0.21 -2.36
CA LEU A 84 -1.41 0.34 -1.80
C LEU A 84 -0.93 1.77 -2.05
N ILE A 85 -0.68 2.54 -0.99
CA ILE A 85 -0.14 3.90 -1.09
C ILE A 85 1.37 3.83 -0.92
N VAL A 86 2.10 4.30 -1.94
CA VAL A 86 3.56 4.34 -1.94
C VAL A 86 4.06 5.77 -2.14
N GLN A 87 5.21 6.06 -1.54
CA GLN A 87 6.01 7.20 -1.93
C GLN A 87 6.85 6.83 -3.16
N ILE A 88 6.84 7.70 -4.17
CA ILE A 88 7.43 7.44 -5.48
C ILE A 88 7.99 8.73 -6.10
N ASP A 89 9.07 8.61 -6.88
CA ASP A 89 9.58 9.73 -7.69
C ASP A 89 8.77 9.91 -8.99
N GLU A 90 9.01 11.01 -9.70
CA GLU A 90 8.29 11.34 -10.95
C GLU A 90 8.47 10.28 -12.04
N ALA A 91 9.71 9.83 -12.29
CA ALA A 91 10.03 8.92 -13.38
C ALA A 91 9.39 7.54 -13.17
N SER A 92 9.47 7.03 -11.94
CA SER A 92 8.85 5.79 -11.49
C SER A 92 7.33 5.87 -11.57
N ALA A 93 6.71 7.01 -11.21
CA ALA A 93 5.26 7.21 -11.32
C ALA A 93 4.78 7.17 -12.77
N ILE A 94 5.53 7.81 -13.69
CA ILE A 94 5.27 7.75 -15.13
C ILE A 94 5.38 6.30 -15.63
N ALA A 95 6.41 5.57 -15.21
CA ALA A 95 6.60 4.18 -15.60
C ALA A 95 5.43 3.29 -15.15
N VAL A 96 4.91 3.48 -13.92
CA VAL A 96 3.72 2.79 -13.41
C VAL A 96 2.49 3.11 -14.26
N ALA A 97 2.27 4.38 -14.59
CA ALA A 97 1.16 4.80 -15.43
C ALA A 97 1.23 4.19 -16.84
N LEU A 98 2.43 4.20 -17.46
CA LEU A 98 2.66 3.60 -18.77
C LEU A 98 2.42 2.08 -18.75
N ALA A 99 2.94 1.40 -17.73
CA ALA A 99 2.71 -0.03 -17.54
C ALA A 99 1.23 -0.35 -17.49
N ARG A 100 0.44 0.44 -16.75
CA ARG A 100 -1.00 0.24 -16.68
C ARG A 100 -1.76 0.59 -17.94
N SER A 101 -1.40 1.69 -18.61
CA SER A 101 -2.00 2.03 -19.90
C SER A 101 -1.76 0.93 -20.95
N SER A 102 -0.68 0.16 -20.81
CA SER A 102 -0.32 -0.97 -21.68
C SER A 102 -1.00 -2.30 -21.31
N GLY A 103 -1.93 -2.28 -20.35
CA GLY A 103 -2.68 -3.46 -19.91
C GLY A 103 -1.89 -4.44 -19.03
N MET A 104 -0.77 -4.00 -18.45
CA MET A 104 0.02 -4.84 -17.54
C MET A 104 -0.55 -4.82 -16.11
N LEU A 105 -0.35 -5.90 -15.37
CA LEU A 105 -0.59 -5.97 -13.93
C LEU A 105 0.70 -5.61 -13.18
N LEU A 106 0.57 -5.07 -11.99
CA LEU A 106 1.72 -4.72 -11.14
C LEU A 106 1.87 -5.78 -10.04
N VAL A 107 3.08 -6.29 -9.86
CA VAL A 107 3.40 -7.27 -8.81
C VAL A 107 4.30 -6.56 -7.80
N PRO A 108 3.81 -6.29 -6.58
CA PRO A 108 4.64 -5.76 -5.51
C PRO A 108 5.54 -6.85 -4.96
N LEU A 109 6.84 -6.59 -4.92
CA LEU A 109 7.85 -7.47 -4.33
C LEU A 109 8.39 -6.82 -3.06
N LEU A 110 8.14 -7.44 -1.90
CA LEU A 110 8.68 -6.98 -0.64
C LEU A 110 10.20 -7.15 -0.64
N GLN A 111 10.93 -6.07 -0.36
CA GLN A 111 12.36 -6.13 -0.18
C GLN A 111 12.68 -6.78 1.17
N SER A 112 13.66 -7.68 1.18
CA SER A 112 14.15 -8.28 2.41
C SER A 112 14.85 -7.21 3.25
N ALA A 113 14.46 -7.06 4.52
CA ALA A 113 15.24 -6.32 5.50
C ALA A 113 16.54 -7.08 5.77
N ARG A 114 17.56 -6.86 4.94
CA ARG A 114 18.92 -7.32 5.22
C ARG A 114 19.60 -6.36 6.19
#